data_AF-A0A7S3P842-F1
#
_entry.id   AF-A0A7S3P842-F1
#
_cell.length_a   1.000
_cell.length_b   1.000
_cell.length_c   1.000
_cell.angle_alpha   90.00
_cell.angle_beta   90.00
_cell.angle_gamma   90.00
#
_symmetry.space_group_name_H-M   'P 1'
#
loop_
_entity.id
_entity.type
_entity.pdbx_description
1 polymer ?
#
loop_
_entity_poly.entity_id
_entity_poly.type
_entity_poly.pdbx_seq_one_letter_code
_entity_poly.pdbx_strand_id
1 'polypeptide(L)'
;MILHWTNNSWAEAKTPWGKAASVLFYLWVWIVLTFSIWNFINPHSIGSGCFLDAAASASDKATMMSMIRTYDIAVIGFLGYAYLGGAQIANIAFVLIIWFLNTVAQIPMMQQGQNHGCPGTGTAENFVWPVVLAIALICAIIDKMRAVNSPEEETLLNN
;
A
#
# COMPACT_ATOMS: atom_id res chain seq x y z
N MET A 1 -11.93 -4.23 17.49
CA MET A 1 -11.96 -2.97 16.73
C MET A 1 -11.50 -3.16 15.27
N ILE A 2 -10.44 -3.92 15.00
CA ILE A 2 -9.87 -4.17 13.65
C ILE A 2 -10.84 -4.86 12.67
N LEU A 3 -11.68 -5.76 13.16
CA LEU A 3 -12.68 -6.42 12.32
C LEU A 3 -13.79 -5.48 11.87
N HIS A 4 -14.04 -4.36 12.56
CA HIS A 4 -15.23 -3.55 12.30
C HIS A 4 -15.16 -2.84 10.93
N TRP A 5 -14.03 -2.22 10.59
CA TRP A 5 -13.88 -1.48 9.33
C TRP A 5 -13.82 -2.39 8.11
N THR A 6 -13.09 -3.51 8.23
CA THR A 6 -13.08 -4.55 7.19
C THR A 6 -14.46 -5.16 7.02
N ASN A 7 -15.18 -5.40 8.12
CA ASN A 7 -16.53 -5.95 8.08
C ASN A 7 -17.56 -4.96 7.50
N ASN A 8 -17.42 -3.66 7.74
CA ASN A 8 -18.29 -2.65 7.15
C ASN A 8 -18.09 -2.56 5.63
N SER A 9 -16.85 -2.43 5.13
CA SER A 9 -16.59 -2.43 3.68
C SER A 9 -16.97 -3.74 3.01
N TRP A 10 -16.79 -4.86 3.70
CA TRP A 10 -17.19 -6.18 3.21
C TRP A 10 -18.71 -6.39 3.20
N ALA A 11 -19.43 -5.88 4.21
CA ALA A 11 -20.88 -5.94 4.30
C ALA A 11 -21.58 -5.02 3.30
N GLU A 12 -20.97 -3.88 2.99
CA GLU A 12 -21.47 -2.93 1.98
C GLU A 12 -21.25 -3.41 0.53
N ALA A 13 -20.31 -4.33 0.31
CA ALA A 13 -20.02 -4.88 -1.01
C ALA A 13 -21.14 -5.81 -1.51
N LYS A 14 -21.81 -5.39 -2.59
CA LYS A 14 -22.94 -6.13 -3.18
C LYS A 14 -22.50 -7.26 -4.11
N THR A 15 -21.27 -7.22 -4.62
CA THR A 15 -20.74 -8.24 -5.54
C THR A 15 -19.42 -8.85 -5.03
N PRO A 16 -18.98 -10.01 -5.59
CA PRO A 16 -17.67 -10.57 -5.30
C PRO A 16 -16.51 -9.61 -5.60
N TRP A 17 -16.69 -8.67 -6.53
CA TRP A 17 -15.67 -7.69 -6.88
C TRP A 17 -15.44 -6.65 -5.78
N GLY A 18 -16.49 -6.15 -5.13
CA GLY A 18 -16.36 -5.23 -4.00
C GLY A 18 -15.70 -5.89 -2.79
N LYS A 19 -15.98 -7.18 -2.58
CA LYS A 19 -15.35 -8.02 -1.55
C LYS A 19 -13.86 -8.22 -1.83
N ALA A 20 -13.51 -8.55 -3.07
CA ALA A 20 -12.12 -8.69 -3.51
C ALA A 20 -11.36 -7.35 -3.37
N ALA A 21 -11.96 -6.23 -3.78
CA ALA A 21 -11.37 -4.90 -3.60
C ALA A 21 -11.06 -4.59 -2.14
N SER A 22 -12.00 -4.87 -1.24
CA SER A 22 -11.83 -4.68 0.19
C SER A 22 -10.69 -5.54 0.74
N VAL A 23 -10.66 -6.83 0.41
CA VAL A 23 -9.60 -7.74 0.87
C VAL A 23 -8.23 -7.30 0.36
N LEU A 24 -8.10 -7.01 -0.93
CA LEU A 24 -6.83 -6.57 -1.51
C LEU A 24 -6.33 -5.27 -0.87
N PHE A 25 -7.21 -4.30 -0.67
CA PHE A 25 -6.85 -3.03 -0.03
C PHE A 25 -6.40 -3.22 1.43
N TYR A 26 -7.17 -3.93 2.24
CA TYR A 26 -6.80 -4.12 3.65
C TYR A 26 -5.59 -5.05 3.83
N LEU A 27 -5.45 -6.10 3.01
CA LEU A 27 -4.23 -6.93 3.01
C LEU A 27 -3.01 -6.08 2.68
N TRP A 28 -3.10 -5.23 1.66
CA TRP A 28 -2.04 -4.29 1.32
C TRP A 28 -1.70 -3.38 2.51
N VAL A 29 -2.69 -2.73 3.12
CA VAL A 29 -2.48 -1.85 4.30
C VAL A 29 -1.74 -2.60 5.41
N TRP A 30 -2.19 -3.81 5.76
CA TRP A 30 -1.62 -4.57 6.86
C TRP A 30 -0.21 -5.07 6.58
N ILE A 31 0.04 -5.55 5.37
CA ILE A 31 1.37 -6.02 4.98
C ILE A 31 2.36 -4.86 5.05
N VAL A 32 2.05 -3.73 4.41
CA VAL A 32 2.93 -2.56 4.43
C VAL A 32 3.10 -2.02 5.85
N LEU A 33 2.03 -1.95 6.65
CA LEU A 33 2.11 -1.49 8.03
C LEU A 33 3.05 -2.37 8.87
N THR A 34 2.95 -3.69 8.70
CA THR A 34 3.81 -4.64 9.41
C THR A 34 5.27 -4.47 8.98
N PHE A 35 5.52 -4.30 7.68
CA PHE A 35 6.87 -4.03 7.17
C PHE A 35 7.44 -2.72 7.69
N SER A 36 6.65 -1.63 7.71
CA SER A 36 7.10 -0.33 8.24
C SER A 36 7.38 -0.37 9.74
N ILE A 37 6.54 -1.06 10.53
CA ILE A 37 6.80 -1.24 11.96
C ILE A 37 8.06 -2.07 12.17
N TRP A 38 8.24 -3.14 11.39
CA TRP A 38 9.44 -3.96 11.49
C TRP A 38 10.70 -3.20 11.09
N ASN A 39 10.67 -2.42 10.01
CA ASN A 39 11.78 -1.58 9.57
C ASN A 39 12.12 -0.49 10.59
N PHE A 40 11.10 0.09 11.23
CA PHE A 40 11.29 1.09 12.28
C PHE A 40 12.07 0.54 13.48
N ILE A 41 11.73 -0.69 13.92
CA ILE A 41 12.38 -1.39 15.04
C ILE A 41 13.76 -1.91 14.63
N ASN A 42 13.85 -2.54 13.45
CA ASN A 42 15.03 -3.24 12.93
C ASN A 42 15.45 -2.71 11.55
N PRO A 43 15.97 -1.47 11.46
CA PRO A 43 16.31 -0.82 10.18
C PRO A 43 17.53 -1.44 9.48
N HIS A 44 18.16 -2.46 10.04
CA HIS A 44 19.23 -3.22 9.39
C HIS A 44 18.71 -4.46 8.63
N SER A 45 17.45 -4.86 8.83
CA SER A 45 16.96 -6.17 8.41
C SER A 45 16.26 -6.21 7.05
N ILE A 46 15.79 -5.07 6.52
CA ILE A 46 15.02 -5.01 5.25
C ILE A 46 15.73 -4.09 4.25
N GLY A 47 16.71 -4.60 3.50
CA GLY A 47 17.32 -3.94 2.33
C GLY A 47 18.12 -2.65 2.59
N SER A 48 17.86 -1.96 3.70
CA SER A 48 18.46 -0.71 4.17
C SER A 48 19.78 -0.94 4.92
N GLY A 49 20.02 -2.15 5.43
CA GLY A 49 21.28 -2.52 6.09
C GLY A 49 22.51 -2.26 5.21
N CYS A 50 22.44 -2.60 3.92
CA CYS A 50 23.52 -2.35 2.97
C CYS A 50 23.80 -0.85 2.78
N PHE A 51 22.75 -0.01 2.72
CA PHE A 51 22.92 1.45 2.66
C PHE A 51 23.51 2.03 3.94
N LEU A 52 23.11 1.50 5.09
CA LEU A 52 23.63 1.90 6.39
C LEU A 52 25.09 1.49 6.60
N ASP A 53 25.51 0.40 5.97
CA ASP A 53 26.88 -0.10 6.03
C ASP A 53 27.79 0.56 4.98
N ALA A 54 27.22 1.08 3.90
CA ALA A 54 27.91 1.92 2.91
C ALA A 54 28.14 3.38 3.37
N ALA A 55 27.59 3.78 4.52
CA ALA A 55 27.76 5.14 5.04
C ALA A 55 29.22 5.45 5.39
N ALA A 56 29.73 6.60 4.93
CA ALA A 56 31.14 6.97 5.06
C ALA A 56 31.57 7.30 6.50
N SER A 57 30.64 7.71 7.36
CA SER A 57 30.91 8.08 8.75
C SER A 57 29.80 7.65 9.71
N ALA A 58 30.11 7.62 11.02
CA ALA A 58 29.13 7.34 12.06
C ALA A 58 28.00 8.38 12.11
N SER A 59 28.29 9.64 11.80
CA SER A 59 27.29 10.72 11.70
C SER A 59 26.35 10.53 10.50
N ASP A 60 26.87 10.07 9.37
CA ASP A 60 26.06 9.79 8.18
C ASP A 60 25.11 8.62 8.45
N LYS A 61 25.62 7.55 9.10
CA LYS A 61 24.80 6.41 9.53
C LYS A 61 23.68 6.83 10.48
N ALA A 62 23.98 7.67 11.48
CA ALA A 62 22.98 8.18 12.41
C ALA A 62 21.90 9.03 11.71
N THR A 63 22.31 9.87 10.75
CA THR A 63 21.40 10.71 9.95
C THR A 63 20.49 9.85 9.09
N MET A 64 21.03 8.86 8.38
CA MET A 64 20.25 7.93 7.55
C MET A 64 19.25 7.12 8.38
N MET A 65 19.65 6.61 9.55
CA MET A 65 18.72 5.91 10.45
C MET A 65 17.57 6.81 10.91
N SER A 66 17.86 8.08 11.22
CA SER A 66 16.82 9.05 11.60
C SER A 66 15.84 9.31 10.46
N MET A 67 16.35 9.46 9.23
CA MET A 67 15.51 9.64 8.04
C MET A 67 14.62 8.44 7.77
N ILE A 68 15.16 7.21 7.84
CA ILE A 68 14.40 5.96 7.66
C ILE A 68 13.25 5.88 8.69
N ARG A 69 13.56 6.10 9.96
CA ARG A 69 12.54 6.05 11.03
C ARG A 69 11.47 7.12 10.87
N THR A 70 11.86 8.33 10.45
CA THR A 70 10.91 9.43 10.21
C THR A 70 9.98 9.09 9.04
N TYR A 71 10.54 8.51 7.98
CA TYR A 71 9.77 8.01 6.85
C TYR A 71 8.80 6.89 7.28
N ASP A 72 9.26 5.90 8.06
CA ASP A 72 8.39 4.83 8.56
C ASP A 72 7.24 5.37 9.42
N ILE A 73 7.48 6.37 10.28
CA ILE A 73 6.42 7.04 11.06
C ILE A 73 5.39 7.69 10.12
N ALA A 74 5.86 8.39 9.08
CA ALA A 74 4.97 9.02 8.11
C ALA A 74 4.14 7.98 7.35
N VAL A 75 4.75 6.86 6.95
CA VAL A 75 4.05 5.73 6.30
C VAL A 75 3.03 5.11 7.25
N ILE A 76 3.38 4.84 8.49
CA ILE A 76 2.46 4.31 9.51
C ILE A 76 1.26 5.24 9.69
N GLY A 77 1.50 6.55 9.80
CA GLY A 77 0.44 7.56 9.91
C GLY A 77 -0.47 7.58 8.68
N PHE A 78 0.12 7.52 7.47
CA PHE A 78 -0.62 7.47 6.22
C PHE A 78 -1.45 6.18 6.08
N LEU A 79 -0.91 5.03 6.48
CA LEU A 79 -1.64 3.76 6.49
C LEU A 79 -2.77 3.76 7.51
N GLY A 80 -2.58 4.42 8.66
CA GLY A 80 -3.64 4.67 9.63
C GLY A 80 -4.79 5.48 9.02
N TYR A 81 -4.47 6.56 8.29
CA TYR A 81 -5.45 7.31 7.52
C TYR A 81 -6.15 6.44 6.47
N ALA A 82 -5.39 5.69 5.66
CA ALA A 82 -5.92 4.82 4.61
C ALA A 82 -6.87 3.75 5.17
N TYR A 83 -6.52 3.16 6.30
CA TYR A 83 -7.33 2.17 7.00
C TYR A 83 -8.66 2.75 7.47
N LEU A 84 -8.64 3.93 8.09
CA LEU A 84 -9.86 4.60 8.59
C LEU A 84 -10.77 5.11 7.46
N GLY A 85 -10.20 5.49 6.32
CA GLY A 85 -10.97 5.88 5.12
C GLY A 85 -11.69 4.72 4.43
N GLY A 86 -11.28 3.48 4.71
CA GLY A 86 -11.91 2.26 4.18
C GLY A 86 -11.71 2.01 2.69
N ALA A 87 -12.26 0.91 2.18
CA ALA A 87 -12.04 0.45 0.80
C ALA A 87 -12.94 1.12 -0.26
N GLN A 88 -13.21 2.43 -0.11
CA GLN A 88 -14.01 3.19 -1.06
C GLN A 88 -13.15 3.61 -2.28
N ILE A 89 -13.76 3.69 -3.47
CA ILE A 89 -13.06 4.02 -4.73
C ILE A 89 -12.19 5.27 -4.59
N ALA A 90 -12.71 6.35 -4.01
CA ALA A 90 -11.97 7.60 -3.87
C ALA A 90 -10.74 7.45 -2.95
N ASN A 91 -10.87 6.70 -1.84
CA ASN A 91 -9.77 6.45 -0.93
C ASN A 91 -8.71 5.54 -1.56
N ILE A 92 -9.13 4.44 -2.21
CA ILE A 92 -8.20 3.54 -2.91
C ILE A 92 -7.44 4.29 -4.01
N ALA A 93 -8.13 5.14 -4.79
CA ALA A 93 -7.50 5.95 -5.83
C ALA A 93 -6.49 6.96 -5.26
N PHE A 94 -6.84 7.66 -4.17
CA PHE A 94 -5.93 8.56 -3.49
C PHE A 94 -4.70 7.82 -2.96
N VAL A 95 -4.90 6.67 -2.32
CA VAL A 95 -3.82 5.84 -1.79
C VAL A 95 -2.90 5.34 -2.90
N LEU A 96 -3.46 4.89 -4.02
CA LEU A 96 -2.70 4.50 -5.21
C LEU A 96 -1.83 5.63 -5.73
N ILE A 97 -2.37 6.85 -5.86
CA ILE A 97 -1.61 8.01 -6.35
C ILE A 97 -0.45 8.32 -5.41
N ILE A 98 -0.72 8.46 -4.11
CA ILE A 98 0.32 8.79 -3.12
C ILE A 98 1.39 7.70 -3.08
N TRP A 99 0.98 6.43 -3.09
CA TRP A 99 1.93 5.31 -3.05
C TRP A 99 2.76 5.23 -4.34
N PHE A 100 2.14 5.43 -5.51
CA PHE A 100 2.87 5.46 -6.78
C PHE A 100 3.90 6.59 -6.82
N LEU A 101 3.53 7.80 -6.38
CA LEU A 101 4.46 8.92 -6.25
C LEU A 101 5.61 8.59 -5.28
N ASN A 102 5.30 7.91 -4.18
CA ASN A 102 6.32 7.45 -3.25
C ASN A 102 7.29 6.45 -3.89
N THR A 103 6.79 5.44 -4.63
CA THR A 103 7.62 4.49 -5.37
C THR A 103 8.53 5.21 -6.38
N VAL A 104 8.00 6.17 -7.13
CA VAL A 104 8.78 6.96 -8.11
C VAL A 104 9.86 7.79 -7.41
N ALA A 105 9.54 8.42 -6.27
CA ALA A 105 10.49 9.22 -5.50
C ALA A 105 11.65 8.39 -4.93
N GLN A 106 11.47 7.08 -4.74
CA GLN A 106 12.53 6.18 -4.26
C GLN A 106 13.45 5.64 -5.37
N ILE A 107 13.14 5.87 -6.66
CA ILE A 107 13.97 5.38 -7.78
C ILE A 107 15.44 5.78 -7.67
N PRO A 108 15.80 7.06 -7.38
CA PRO A 108 17.20 7.45 -7.27
C PRO A 108 17.94 6.68 -6.16
N MET A 109 17.28 6.47 -5.03
CA MET A 109 17.83 5.70 -3.91
C MET A 109 18.04 4.23 -4.31
N MET A 110 17.08 3.62 -5.01
CA MET A 110 17.22 2.25 -5.52
C MET A 110 18.40 2.10 -6.48
N GLN A 111 18.55 3.04 -7.42
CA GLN A 111 19.66 3.06 -8.37
C GLN A 111 21.02 3.20 -7.67
N GLN A 112 21.12 4.07 -6.65
CA GLN A 112 22.32 4.18 -5.83
C GLN A 112 22.65 2.88 -5.10
N GLY A 113 21.64 2.20 -4.55
CA GLY A 113 21.83 0.90 -3.89
C GLY A 113 22.34 -0.19 -4.84
N GLN A 114 21.80 -0.24 -6.05
CA GLN A 114 22.29 -1.16 -7.09
C GLN A 114 23.75 -0.89 -7.43
N ASN A 115 24.13 0.39 -7.56
CA ASN A 115 25.52 0.79 -7.83
C ASN A 115 26.47 0.46 -6.67
N HIS A 116 25.97 0.25 -5.46
CA HIS A 116 26.74 -0.17 -4.29
C HIS A 116 26.66 -1.69 -4.04
N GLY A 117 26.08 -2.44 -4.97
CA GLY A 117 25.99 -3.90 -4.89
C GLY A 117 25.00 -4.39 -3.84
N CYS A 118 24.04 -3.56 -3.41
CA CYS A 118 23.01 -3.97 -2.45
C CYS A 118 21.98 -4.89 -3.13
N PRO A 119 21.91 -6.19 -2.78
CA PRO A 119 20.89 -7.09 -3.31
C PRO A 119 19.50 -6.71 -2.76
N GLY A 120 18.46 -6.82 -3.58
CA GLY A 120 17.07 -6.54 -3.17
C GLY A 120 16.60 -5.09 -3.34
N THR A 121 17.41 -4.19 -3.90
CA THR A 121 16.95 -2.84 -4.34
C THR A 121 16.40 -2.84 -5.76
N GLY A 122 15.90 -3.99 -6.22
CA GLY A 122 15.32 -4.15 -7.54
C GLY A 122 14.07 -3.28 -7.69
N THR A 123 14.01 -2.50 -8.77
CA THR A 123 12.85 -1.67 -9.10
C THR A 123 11.55 -2.50 -9.14
N ALA A 124 11.61 -3.73 -9.65
CA ALA A 124 10.45 -4.59 -9.86
C ALA A 124 9.66 -4.92 -8.57
N GLU A 125 10.34 -5.19 -7.45
CA GLU A 125 9.67 -5.54 -6.20
C GLU A 125 8.87 -4.36 -5.62
N ASN A 126 9.36 -3.13 -5.81
CA ASN A 126 8.68 -1.92 -5.34
C ASN A 126 7.44 -1.55 -6.20
N PHE A 127 7.31 -2.10 -7.41
CA PHE A 127 6.13 -1.89 -8.27
C PHE A 127 4.99 -2.86 -7.98
N VAL A 128 5.20 -3.93 -7.20
CA VAL A 128 4.12 -4.89 -6.87
C VAL A 128 2.96 -4.20 -6.13
N TRP A 129 3.28 -3.25 -5.25
CA TRP A 129 2.30 -2.60 -4.39
C TRP A 129 1.36 -1.64 -5.14
N PRO A 130 1.86 -0.73 -6.00
CA PRO A 130 0.99 0.01 -6.92
C PRO A 130 0.09 -0.89 -7.77
N VAL A 131 0.60 -2.04 -8.24
CA VAL A 131 -0.20 -2.99 -9.03
C VAL A 131 -1.34 -3.60 -8.21
N VAL A 132 -1.07 -4.04 -6.97
CA VAL A 132 -2.11 -4.56 -6.07
C VAL A 132 -3.19 -3.51 -5.80
N LEU A 133 -2.79 -2.26 -5.53
CA LEU A 133 -3.73 -1.15 -5.34
C LEU A 133 -4.53 -0.82 -6.61
N ALA A 134 -3.93 -0.91 -7.79
CA ALA A 134 -4.62 -0.73 -9.06
C ALA A 134 -5.66 -1.83 -9.30
N ILE A 135 -5.33 -3.09 -8.99
CA ILE A 135 -6.29 -4.20 -9.08
C ILE A 135 -7.45 -3.98 -8.10
N ALA A 136 -7.16 -3.59 -6.84
CA ALA A 136 -8.20 -3.26 -5.86
C ALA A 136 -9.13 -2.15 -6.38
N LEU A 137 -8.58 -1.10 -7.00
CA LEU A 137 -9.34 -0.02 -7.58
C LEU A 137 -10.24 -0.49 -8.74
N ILE A 138 -9.69 -1.30 -9.65
CA ILE A 138 -10.45 -1.87 -10.78
C ILE A 138 -11.61 -2.71 -10.25
N CYS A 139 -11.38 -3.57 -9.26
CA CYS A 139 -12.42 -4.37 -8.63
C CYS A 139 -13.53 -3.49 -8.00
N ALA A 140 -13.16 -2.41 -7.33
CA ALA A 140 -14.12 -1.47 -6.73
C ALA A 140 -14.96 -0.73 -7.80
N ILE A 141 -14.34 -0.37 -8.93
CA ILE A 141 -15.05 0.26 -10.06
C ILE A 141 -16.02 -0.74 -10.72
N ILE A 142 -15.61 -2.00 -10.92
CA ILE A 142 -16.48 -3.05 -11.48
C ILE A 142 -17.68 -3.30 -10.58
N ASP A 143 -17.48 -3.35 -9.25
CA ASP A 143 -18.57 -3.49 -8.28
C ASP A 143 -19.60 -2.37 -8.43
N LYS A 144 -19.13 -1.11 -8.51
CA LYS A 144 -20.01 0.05 -8.70
C LYS A 144 -20.76 0.02 -10.02
N MET A 145 -20.11 -0.36 -11.13
CA MET A 145 -20.78 -0.46 -12.44
C MET A 145 -21.85 -1.57 -12.45
N ARG A 146 -21.57 -2.73 -11.84
CA ARG A 146 -22.52 -3.84 -11.78
C ARG A 146 -23.69 -3.56 -10.84
N ALA A 147 -23.46 -2.85 -9.74
CA ALA A 147 -24.52 -2.45 -8.81
C ALA A 147 -25.51 -1.44 -9.41
N VAL A 148 -25.09 -0.64 -10.40
CA VAL A 148 -25.97 0.31 -11.11
C VAL A 148 -26.85 -0.39 -12.14
N ASN A 149 -26.39 -1.51 -12.73
CA ASN A 149 -27.12 -2.23 -13.77
C ASN A 149 -28.11 -3.28 -13.23
N SER A 150 -28.07 -3.61 -11.93
CA SER A 150 -28.93 -4.66 -11.36
C SER A 150 -30.40 -4.30 -11.07
N PRO A 151 -30.83 -3.03 -10.88
CA PRO A 151 -32.23 -2.75 -10.58
C PRO A 151 -33.19 -2.97 -11.77
N GLU A 152 -32.74 -2.76 -13.00
CA GLU A 152 -33.61 -2.91 -14.19
C GLU A 152 -33.79 -4.37 -14.64
N GLU A 153 -32.79 -5.24 -14.46
CA GLU A 153 -32.92 -6.67 -14.80
C GLU A 153 -33.88 -7.43 -13.86
N GLU A 154 -33.95 -7.06 -12.58
CA GLU A 154 -34.86 -7.70 -11.61
C GLU A 154 -36.33 -7.35 -11.85
N THR A 155 -36.61 -6.24 -12.55
CA THR A 155 -37.99 -5.81 -12.87
C THR A 155 -38.47 -6.34 -14.23
N LEU A 156 -37.54 -6.70 -15.13
CA LEU A 156 -37.82 -7.30 -16.43
C LEU A 156 -37.89 -8.84 -16.42
N LEU A 157 -37.34 -9.49 -15.39
CA LEU A 157 -37.45 -10.94 -15.18
C LEU A 157 -38.66 -11.34 -14.29
N ASN A 158 -39.27 -10.37 -13.61
CA ASN A 158 -40.42 -10.57 -12.72
C ASN A 158 -41.75 -10.04 -13.30
N ASN A 159 -41.78 -9.61 -14.56
CA ASN A 159 -42.98 -9.28 -15.34
C ASN A 159 -43.01 -10.10 -16.62
#